data_AF-A0AAV6Y3V8-F1
#
_entry.id   AF-A0AAV6Y3V8-F1
#
_cell.length_a   1.000
_cell.length_b   1.000
_cell.length_c   1.000
_cell.angle_alpha   90.00
_cell.angle_beta   90.00
_cell.angle_gamma   90.00
#
_symmetry.space_group_name_H-M   'P 1'
#
loop_
_entity.id
_entity.type
_entity.pdbx_description
1 polymer ?
#
loop_
_entity_poly.entity_id
_entity_poly.type
_entity_poly.pdbx_seq_one_letter_code
_entity_poly.pdbx_strand_id
1 'polypeptide(L)'
;MFNILMYHRYYGKSVPFGSEDEAMKNETIRGYFNSAQAIADYAEVLLHVKEQFSAQDSPIIVIGGSYGGSALASSAPILYFDNITPQNGYYSIVTTNFKEVSDSCYQTIRKSWSEIDKVASNPAGLSILSQKFKTCSHLKNSSELKEYLDSIYSFAAQYNLRPVDSVKMVCNAVDEAPNGTDVLGRIFNGVVSYEGNQTCYDINEYNSLDESIEGWPWQDIKLVLQRFGSNIIFSNGLKDPYSSGGVLEDISESVVAVTTANGSHCLDILYAKETDPEWLIMQRNTEVSDEIPVHEGNRNDKRTRKLKQNEKFAHLDRLRHSRKKLLQVKQTVRGTLYNVPGMKIGK
;
A
#
# COMPACT_ATOMS: atom_id res chain seq x y z
N MET A 1 -27.00 -1.01 0.62
CA MET A 1 -25.59 -1.17 0.20
C MET A 1 -24.95 -2.00 1.29
N PHE A 2 -24.50 -3.19 0.94
CA PHE A 2 -23.84 -4.09 1.88
C PHE A 2 -22.34 -3.90 1.73
N ASN A 3 -21.67 -3.63 2.83
CA ASN A 3 -20.21 -3.54 2.87
C ASN A 3 -19.71 -4.81 3.54
N ILE A 4 -18.80 -5.52 2.88
CA ILE A 4 -18.23 -6.76 3.37
C ILE A 4 -16.73 -6.57 3.38
N LEU A 5 -16.13 -6.70 4.56
CA LEU A 5 -14.68 -6.78 4.69
C LEU A 5 -14.31 -8.24 4.83
N MET A 6 -13.49 -8.73 3.91
CA MET A 6 -13.12 -10.14 3.83
C MET A 6 -11.65 -10.24 4.22
N TYR A 7 -11.38 -10.99 5.29
CA TYR A 7 -10.03 -11.26 5.71
C TYR A 7 -9.44 -12.36 4.84
N HIS A 8 -8.20 -12.17 4.40
CA HIS A 8 -7.45 -13.17 3.66
C HIS A 8 -7.19 -14.39 4.57
N ARG A 9 -7.23 -15.59 4.00
CA ARG A 9 -6.81 -16.81 4.70
C ARG A 9 -5.39 -16.65 5.27
N TYR A 10 -5.09 -17.29 6.39
CA TYR A 10 -3.82 -17.17 7.12
C TYR A 10 -3.58 -15.84 7.83
N TYR A 11 -4.49 -14.88 7.76
CA TYR A 11 -4.36 -13.62 8.49
C TYR A 11 -5.40 -13.49 9.62
N GLY A 12 -4.95 -12.97 10.76
CA GLY A 12 -5.79 -12.69 11.91
C GLY A 12 -6.45 -13.95 12.46
N LYS A 13 -7.79 -14.03 12.37
CA LYS A 13 -8.55 -15.19 12.85
C LYS A 13 -8.92 -16.18 11.74
N SER A 14 -8.56 -15.88 10.50
CA SER A 14 -8.93 -16.68 9.32
C SER A 14 -7.85 -17.72 8.99
N VAL A 15 -7.40 -18.50 9.97
CA VAL A 15 -6.37 -19.52 9.79
C VAL A 15 -7.05 -20.89 9.63
N PRO A 16 -6.88 -21.59 8.49
CA PRO A 16 -7.63 -22.81 8.19
C PRO A 16 -7.37 -23.98 9.16
N PHE A 17 -6.23 -23.98 9.86
CA PHE A 17 -5.83 -25.06 10.76
C PHE A 17 -4.97 -24.52 11.92
N GLY A 18 -5.49 -24.58 13.14
CA GLY A 18 -4.72 -24.23 14.33
C GLY A 18 -4.33 -22.75 14.41
N SER A 19 -3.14 -22.47 14.96
CA SER A 19 -2.56 -21.13 14.95
C SER A 19 -1.80 -20.83 13.66
N GLU A 20 -1.54 -19.55 13.39
CA GLU A 20 -0.71 -19.10 12.28
C GLU A 20 0.68 -19.78 12.30
N ASP A 21 1.32 -19.82 13.47
CA ASP A 21 2.63 -20.48 13.66
C ASP A 21 2.59 -21.97 13.29
N GLU A 22 1.52 -22.67 13.66
CA GLU A 22 1.35 -24.10 13.33
C GLU A 22 1.14 -24.29 11.83
N ALA A 23 0.34 -23.41 11.23
CA ALA A 23 0.01 -23.43 9.81
C ALA A 23 1.23 -23.13 8.93
N MET A 24 2.11 -22.21 9.34
CA MET A 24 3.32 -21.85 8.59
C MET A 24 4.44 -22.89 8.71
N LYS A 25 4.52 -23.63 9.82
CA LYS A 25 5.53 -24.70 10.00
C LYS A 25 5.22 -25.98 9.22
N ASN A 26 3.96 -26.20 8.86
CA ASN A 26 3.53 -27.39 8.16
C ASN A 26 3.44 -27.13 6.65
N GLU A 27 4.32 -27.75 5.86
CA GLU A 27 4.41 -27.51 4.41
C GLU A 27 3.10 -27.80 3.66
N THR A 28 2.38 -28.86 4.04
CA THR A 28 1.10 -29.22 3.42
C THR A 28 0.03 -28.18 3.69
N ILE A 29 -0.03 -27.68 4.92
CA ILE A 29 -0.98 -26.63 5.30
C ILE A 29 -0.58 -25.32 4.60
N ARG A 30 0.69 -24.91 4.73
CA ARG A 30 1.24 -23.73 4.05
C ARG A 30 1.02 -23.76 2.53
N GLY A 31 0.94 -24.92 1.89
CA GLY A 31 0.58 -25.04 0.47
C GLY A 31 -0.77 -24.41 0.08
N TYR A 32 -1.70 -24.26 1.03
CA TYR A 32 -2.97 -23.57 0.84
C TYR A 32 -2.88 -22.05 1.00
N PHE A 33 -1.72 -21.51 1.38
CA PHE A 33 -1.46 -20.07 1.50
C PHE A 33 -1.03 -19.49 0.14
N ASN A 34 -2.01 -19.32 -0.76
CA ASN A 34 -1.78 -18.72 -2.08
C ASN A 34 -2.99 -17.90 -2.56
N SER A 35 -2.76 -17.05 -3.57
CA SER A 35 -3.75 -16.11 -4.09
C SER A 35 -4.96 -16.79 -4.76
N ALA A 36 -4.74 -17.87 -5.52
CA ALA A 36 -5.83 -18.58 -6.20
C ALA A 36 -6.85 -19.14 -5.20
N GLN A 37 -6.33 -19.68 -4.12
CA GLN A 37 -7.08 -20.17 -2.98
C GLN A 37 -7.82 -19.06 -2.24
N ALA A 38 -7.19 -17.91 -1.98
CA ALA A 38 -7.85 -16.76 -1.37
C ALA A 38 -8.99 -16.20 -2.24
N ILE A 39 -8.79 -16.13 -3.57
CA ILE A 39 -9.83 -15.70 -4.52
C ILE A 39 -11.00 -16.69 -4.53
N ALA A 40 -10.73 -17.99 -4.42
CA ALA A 40 -11.78 -19.00 -4.30
C ALA A 40 -12.62 -18.82 -3.03
N ASP A 41 -11.99 -18.53 -1.88
CA ASP A 41 -12.73 -18.19 -0.64
C ASP A 41 -13.62 -16.98 -0.86
N TYR A 42 -13.09 -15.96 -1.55
CA TYR A 42 -13.85 -14.74 -1.78
C TYR A 42 -15.08 -14.99 -2.65
N ALA A 43 -14.94 -15.79 -3.70
CA ALA A 43 -16.04 -16.18 -4.56
C ALA A 43 -17.13 -16.94 -3.78
N GLU A 44 -16.75 -17.94 -2.97
CA GLU A 44 -17.68 -18.74 -2.17
C GLU A 44 -18.44 -17.89 -1.13
N VAL A 45 -17.74 -17.02 -0.41
CA VAL A 45 -18.39 -16.11 0.56
C VAL A 45 -19.34 -15.15 -0.14
N LEU A 46 -18.98 -14.61 -1.31
CA LEU A 46 -19.87 -13.71 -2.06
C LEU A 46 -21.12 -14.42 -2.56
N LEU A 47 -21.00 -15.67 -3.02
CA LEU A 47 -22.15 -16.49 -3.41
C LEU A 47 -23.06 -16.75 -2.21
N HIS A 48 -22.49 -17.15 -1.07
CA HIS A 48 -23.23 -17.39 0.16
C HIS A 48 -23.96 -16.12 0.64
N VAL A 49 -23.27 -14.97 0.66
CA VAL A 49 -23.89 -13.70 1.06
C VAL A 49 -25.03 -13.33 0.11
N LYS A 50 -24.85 -13.50 -1.20
CA LYS A 50 -25.93 -13.24 -2.17
C LYS A 50 -27.15 -14.13 -1.91
N GLU A 51 -26.93 -15.39 -1.58
CA GLU A 51 -28.00 -16.31 -1.21
C GLU A 51 -28.72 -15.88 0.07
N GLN A 52 -27.96 -15.70 1.16
CA GLN A 52 -28.50 -15.36 2.48
C GLN A 52 -29.31 -14.07 2.48
N PHE A 53 -28.89 -13.07 1.70
CA PHE A 53 -29.54 -11.77 1.65
C PHE A 53 -30.47 -11.58 0.44
N SER A 54 -30.76 -12.64 -0.33
CA SER A 54 -31.58 -12.56 -1.55
C SER A 54 -31.11 -11.44 -2.50
N ALA A 55 -29.80 -11.34 -2.68
CA ALA A 55 -29.11 -10.27 -3.40
C ALA A 55 -28.43 -10.77 -4.69
N GLN A 56 -28.99 -11.79 -5.34
CA GLN A 56 -28.44 -12.47 -6.52
C GLN A 56 -28.14 -11.50 -7.66
N ASP A 57 -29.08 -10.59 -7.93
CA ASP A 57 -28.98 -9.57 -8.99
C ASP A 57 -28.17 -8.33 -8.59
N SER A 58 -27.71 -8.25 -7.34
CA SER A 58 -26.92 -7.09 -6.89
C SER A 58 -25.51 -7.15 -7.49
N PRO A 59 -25.02 -6.07 -8.14
CA PRO A 59 -23.65 -6.01 -8.59
C PRO A 59 -22.69 -5.96 -7.40
N ILE A 60 -21.51 -6.56 -7.58
CA ILE A 60 -20.42 -6.55 -6.60
C ILE A 60 -19.30 -5.68 -7.18
N ILE A 61 -18.78 -4.77 -6.36
CA ILE A 61 -17.58 -3.99 -6.66
C ILE A 61 -16.52 -4.43 -5.67
N VAL A 62 -15.37 -4.87 -6.17
CA VAL A 62 -14.24 -5.28 -5.33
C VAL A 62 -13.25 -4.12 -5.22
N ILE A 63 -12.90 -3.77 -3.99
CA ILE A 63 -11.97 -2.67 -3.69
C ILE A 63 -10.84 -3.26 -2.87
N GLY A 64 -9.60 -2.95 -3.25
CA GLY A 64 -8.44 -3.38 -2.49
C GLY A 64 -7.22 -2.50 -2.73
N GLY A 65 -6.33 -2.50 -1.76
CA GLY A 65 -5.07 -1.76 -1.78
C GLY A 65 -3.88 -2.70 -1.77
N SER A 66 -2.76 -2.30 -2.38
CA SER A 66 -1.53 -3.09 -2.40
C SER A 66 -1.78 -4.50 -2.97
N TYR A 67 -1.32 -5.55 -2.29
CA TYR A 67 -1.61 -6.95 -2.65
C TYR A 67 -3.11 -7.26 -2.80
N GLY A 68 -3.99 -6.60 -2.03
CA GLY A 68 -5.44 -6.81 -2.12
C GLY A 68 -6.09 -6.17 -3.36
N GLY A 69 -5.35 -5.34 -4.11
CA GLY A 69 -5.85 -4.63 -5.28
C GLY A 69 -6.36 -5.57 -6.37
N SER A 70 -7.61 -5.37 -6.79
CA SER A 70 -8.27 -6.21 -7.81
C SER A 70 -9.03 -5.36 -8.83
N ALA A 71 -10.25 -4.90 -8.53
CA ALA A 71 -11.07 -4.14 -9.49
C ALA A 71 -10.95 -2.61 -9.34
N LEU A 72 -11.15 -2.04 -8.13
CA LEU A 72 -10.49 -0.78 -7.76
C LEU A 72 -9.18 -1.18 -7.09
N ALA A 73 -8.12 -1.21 -7.88
CA ALA A 73 -6.79 -1.68 -7.52
C ALA A 73 -5.91 -0.48 -7.16
N SER A 74 -5.98 -0.09 -5.88
CA SER A 74 -5.25 1.06 -5.34
C SER A 74 -3.82 0.67 -4.97
N SER A 75 -2.83 1.38 -5.52
CA SER A 75 -1.41 1.10 -5.32
C SER A 75 -1.03 -0.37 -5.57
N ALA A 76 -1.66 -1.02 -6.56
CA ALA A 76 -1.45 -2.44 -6.84
C ALA A 76 -0.25 -2.64 -7.79
N PRO A 77 0.88 -3.20 -7.33
CA PRO A 77 2.12 -3.19 -8.08
C PRO A 77 2.26 -4.43 -8.98
N ILE A 78 1.26 -4.65 -9.83
CA ILE A 78 1.12 -5.90 -10.59
C ILE A 78 2.21 -6.14 -11.65
N LEU A 79 2.96 -5.12 -12.04
CA LEU A 79 4.03 -5.23 -13.04
C LEU A 79 5.39 -5.64 -12.43
N TYR A 80 5.50 -5.77 -11.10
CA TYR A 80 6.69 -6.41 -10.51
C TYR A 80 6.76 -7.92 -10.79
N PHE A 81 5.63 -8.55 -11.15
CA PHE A 81 5.57 -10.00 -11.37
C PHE A 81 6.27 -10.48 -12.65
N ASP A 82 6.52 -9.58 -13.62
CA ASP A 82 6.97 -9.97 -14.97
C ASP A 82 8.43 -9.62 -15.30
N ASN A 83 9.25 -9.22 -14.32
CA ASN A 83 10.57 -8.63 -14.56
C ASN A 83 10.54 -7.48 -15.60
N ILE A 84 9.35 -6.91 -15.84
CA ILE A 84 9.09 -5.75 -16.72
C ILE A 84 9.60 -4.49 -16.04
N THR A 85 9.50 -4.45 -14.71
CA THR A 85 9.92 -3.31 -13.89
C THR A 85 11.36 -3.51 -13.45
N PRO A 86 12.22 -2.47 -13.51
CA PRO A 86 13.56 -2.53 -12.92
C PRO A 86 13.50 -2.94 -11.45
N GLN A 87 14.36 -3.88 -11.02
CA GLN A 87 14.39 -4.37 -9.64
C GLN A 87 14.62 -3.27 -8.60
N ASN A 88 15.20 -2.13 -9.01
CA ASN A 88 15.44 -0.97 -8.15
C ASN A 88 14.34 0.11 -8.22
N GLY A 89 13.21 -0.15 -8.90
CA GLY A 89 12.13 0.84 -9.09
C GLY A 89 11.63 1.44 -7.78
N TYR A 90 11.38 0.58 -6.78
CA TYR A 90 10.92 0.95 -5.44
C TYR A 90 11.89 1.94 -4.78
N TYR A 91 13.15 1.51 -4.62
CA TYR A 91 14.18 2.33 -3.98
C TYR A 91 14.54 3.58 -4.78
N SER A 92 14.34 3.59 -6.10
CA SER A 92 14.49 4.78 -6.93
C SER A 92 13.44 5.85 -6.58
N ILE A 93 12.19 5.45 -6.35
CA ILE A 93 11.14 6.38 -5.92
C ILE A 93 11.40 6.86 -4.48
N VAL A 94 11.76 5.97 -3.55
CA VAL A 94 12.17 6.35 -2.18
C VAL A 94 13.28 7.40 -2.23
N THR A 95 14.34 7.14 -2.99
CA THR A 95 15.46 8.05 -3.17
C THR A 95 15.02 9.41 -3.73
N THR A 96 14.13 9.39 -4.73
CA THR A 96 13.62 10.61 -5.37
C THR A 96 12.80 11.45 -4.39
N ASN A 97 11.96 10.81 -3.57
CA ASN A 97 11.13 11.47 -2.55
C ASN A 97 12.00 12.28 -1.57
N PHE A 98 13.05 11.65 -1.02
CA PHE A 98 13.97 12.32 -0.10
C PHE A 98 14.76 13.46 -0.79
N LYS A 99 15.22 13.22 -2.02
CA LYS A 99 16.00 14.20 -2.77
C LYS A 99 15.20 15.45 -3.14
N GLU A 100 13.93 15.29 -3.51
CA GLU A 100 13.04 16.42 -3.83
C GLU A 100 12.72 17.28 -2.61
N VAL A 101 12.65 16.67 -1.43
CA VAL A 101 12.43 17.38 -0.16
C VAL A 101 13.68 18.15 0.25
N SER A 102 14.85 17.51 0.24
CA SER A 102 16.13 18.17 0.54
C SER A 102 17.31 17.41 -0.07
N ASP A 103 18.08 18.10 -0.93
CA ASP A 103 19.33 17.55 -1.46
C ASP A 103 20.35 17.31 -0.34
N SER A 104 20.42 18.18 0.67
CA SER A 104 21.33 18.03 1.82
C SER A 104 21.02 16.77 2.63
N CYS A 105 19.75 16.54 2.94
CA CYS A 105 19.26 15.34 3.59
C CYS A 105 19.61 14.09 2.78
N TYR A 106 19.29 14.09 1.48
CA TYR A 106 19.60 13.00 0.56
C TYR A 106 21.11 12.68 0.52
N GLN A 107 21.98 13.69 0.38
CA GLN A 107 23.43 13.47 0.36
C GLN A 107 23.94 12.95 1.72
N THR A 108 23.34 13.39 2.83
CA THR A 108 23.68 12.92 4.18
C THR A 108 23.32 11.45 4.36
N ILE A 109 22.11 11.03 3.93
CA ILE A 109 21.68 9.63 3.91
C ILE A 109 22.61 8.81 3.01
N ARG A 110 22.86 9.26 1.78
CA ARG A 110 23.75 8.55 0.84
C ARG A 110 25.15 8.34 1.41
N LYS A 111 25.71 9.33 2.11
CA LYS A 111 27.03 9.26 2.73
C LYS A 111 27.05 8.34 3.95
N SER A 112 25.96 8.27 4.71
CA SER A 112 25.88 7.51 5.97
C SER A 112 26.19 6.04 5.76
N TRP A 113 25.77 5.44 4.63
CA TRP A 113 25.98 4.02 4.34
C TRP A 113 27.45 3.61 4.39
N SER A 114 28.33 4.39 3.76
CA SER A 114 29.78 4.16 3.80
C SER A 114 30.39 4.48 5.16
N GLU A 115 29.83 5.45 5.90
CA GLU A 115 30.34 5.82 7.22
C GLU A 115 29.98 4.77 8.27
N ILE A 116 28.82 4.11 8.14
CA ILE A 116 28.44 2.96 8.96
C ILE A 116 29.46 1.83 8.78
N ASP A 117 29.78 1.44 7.54
CA ASP A 117 30.75 0.36 7.29
C ASP A 117 32.14 0.72 7.82
N LYS A 118 32.56 1.97 7.60
CA LYS A 118 33.83 2.47 8.09
C LYS A 118 33.91 2.39 9.61
N VAL A 119 32.88 2.83 10.35
CA VAL A 119 32.86 2.72 11.81
C VAL A 119 32.83 1.24 12.23
N ALA A 120 31.97 0.43 11.63
CA ALA A 120 31.82 -1.00 11.94
C ALA A 120 33.11 -1.81 11.73
N SER A 121 33.97 -1.40 10.79
CA SER A 121 35.25 -2.05 10.50
C SER A 121 36.32 -1.87 11.60
N ASN A 122 36.14 -0.91 12.51
CA ASN A 122 37.08 -0.67 13.60
C ASN A 122 36.84 -1.62 14.78
N PRO A 123 37.87 -1.89 15.61
CA PRO A 123 37.68 -2.55 16.90
C PRO A 123 36.63 -1.81 17.74
N ALA A 124 35.66 -2.54 18.30
CA ALA A 124 34.50 -2.00 19.02
C ALA A 124 33.56 -1.10 18.19
N GLY A 125 33.72 -1.02 16.87
CA GLY A 125 32.91 -0.21 15.97
C GLY A 125 31.40 -0.47 16.07
N LEU A 126 31.01 -1.74 16.12
CA LEU A 126 29.61 -2.13 16.30
C LEU A 126 29.03 -1.67 17.64
N SER A 127 29.82 -1.69 18.72
CA SER A 127 29.39 -1.18 20.03
C SER A 127 29.20 0.34 20.00
N ILE A 128 30.10 1.06 19.32
CA ILE A 128 29.98 2.51 19.10
C ILE A 128 28.69 2.82 18.31
N LEU A 129 28.39 2.05 17.26
CA LEU A 129 27.16 2.20 16.48
C LEU A 129 25.93 1.90 17.34
N SER A 130 25.91 0.80 18.09
CA SER A 130 24.82 0.47 19.01
C SER A 130 24.54 1.57 20.03
N GLN A 131 25.59 2.16 20.60
CA GLN A 131 25.44 3.28 21.55
C GLN A 131 24.96 4.55 20.86
N LYS A 132 25.51 4.89 19.69
CA LYS A 132 25.14 6.11 18.95
C LYS A 132 23.69 6.07 18.49
N PHE A 133 23.22 4.91 18.01
CA PHE A 133 21.84 4.70 17.57
C PHE A 133 20.91 4.22 18.68
N LYS A 134 21.41 4.06 19.91
CA LYS A 134 20.67 3.54 21.07
C LYS A 134 19.91 2.25 20.75
N THR A 135 20.55 1.28 20.10
CA THR A 135 19.88 0.02 19.75
C THR A 135 19.54 -0.79 21.02
N CYS A 136 18.36 -1.42 21.07
CA CYS A 136 17.96 -2.22 22.25
C CYS A 136 18.81 -3.49 22.42
N SER A 137 19.34 -4.01 21.31
CA SER A 137 20.28 -5.13 21.26
C SER A 137 21.60 -4.70 20.64
N HIS A 138 22.67 -5.43 20.93
CA HIS A 138 23.98 -5.18 20.32
C HIS A 138 23.98 -5.60 18.85
N LEU A 139 24.52 -4.74 17.99
CA LEU A 139 24.69 -5.02 16.57
C LEU A 139 25.69 -6.16 16.37
N LYS A 140 25.32 -7.14 15.55
CA LYS A 140 26.19 -8.25 15.14
C LYS A 140 27.00 -7.92 13.90
N ASN A 141 26.46 -7.07 13.03
CA ASN A 141 27.11 -6.61 11.80
C ASN A 141 26.55 -5.23 11.37
N SER A 142 27.14 -4.61 10.34
CA SER A 142 26.66 -3.31 9.84
C SER A 142 25.35 -3.40 9.07
N SER A 143 25.02 -4.56 8.50
CA SER A 143 23.79 -4.75 7.72
C SER A 143 22.54 -4.59 8.59
N GLU A 144 22.53 -5.11 9.82
CA GLU A 144 21.38 -4.97 10.74
C GLU A 144 20.97 -3.49 10.94
N LEU A 145 21.94 -2.58 11.09
CA LEU A 145 21.65 -1.15 11.22
C LEU A 145 21.19 -0.54 9.88
N LYS A 146 21.76 -1.00 8.76
CA LYS A 146 21.41 -0.48 7.43
C LYS A 146 19.99 -0.89 7.02
N GLU A 147 19.62 -2.14 7.25
CA GLU A 147 18.28 -2.69 6.99
C GLU A 147 17.22 -1.98 7.84
N TYR A 148 17.54 -1.69 9.10
CA TYR A 148 16.69 -0.88 9.97
C TYR A 148 16.47 0.54 9.43
N LEU A 149 17.55 1.23 9.05
CA LEU A 149 17.46 2.59 8.50
C LEU A 149 16.76 2.61 7.13
N ASP A 150 17.02 1.61 6.28
CA ASP A 150 16.36 1.42 5.00
C ASP A 150 14.85 1.24 5.18
N SER A 151 14.43 0.45 6.17
CA SER A 151 13.03 0.30 6.55
C SER A 151 12.42 1.65 6.91
N ILE A 152 13.06 2.44 7.79
CA ILE A 152 12.57 3.78 8.16
C ILE A 152 12.35 4.66 6.92
N TYR A 153 13.31 4.73 6.00
CA TYR A 153 13.18 5.56 4.81
C TYR A 153 12.10 5.06 3.86
N SER A 154 12.00 3.74 3.69
CA SER A 154 10.99 3.09 2.85
C SER A 154 9.57 3.34 3.40
N PHE A 155 9.34 3.12 4.70
CA PHE A 155 8.05 3.39 5.34
C PHE A 155 7.69 4.88 5.33
N ALA A 156 8.66 5.77 5.59
CA ALA A 156 8.45 7.21 5.55
C ALA A 156 8.02 7.69 4.15
N ALA A 157 8.60 7.12 3.08
CA ALA A 157 8.20 7.43 1.71
C ALA A 157 6.86 6.79 1.34
N GLN A 158 6.66 5.51 1.65
CA GLN A 158 5.44 4.76 1.29
C GLN A 158 4.18 5.36 1.93
N TYR A 159 4.25 5.66 3.23
CA TYR A 159 3.13 6.19 4.00
C TYR A 159 3.28 7.68 4.27
N ASN A 160 3.76 8.44 3.28
CA ASN A 160 3.89 9.88 3.37
C ASN A 160 2.50 10.57 3.33
N LEU A 161 1.80 10.61 4.47
CA LEU A 161 0.41 11.03 4.59
C LEU A 161 0.28 12.49 5.06
N ARG A 162 -0.43 13.35 4.32
CA ARG A 162 -0.81 14.68 4.85
C ARG A 162 -1.76 14.52 6.06
N PRO A 163 -1.63 15.35 7.12
CA PRO A 163 -0.82 16.57 7.22
C PRO A 163 0.64 16.37 7.66
N VAL A 164 1.05 15.14 7.99
CA VAL A 164 2.40 14.83 8.51
C VAL A 164 3.26 14.30 7.38
N ASP A 165 4.05 15.17 6.77
CA ASP A 165 5.01 14.77 5.73
C ASP A 165 6.21 14.07 6.38
N SER A 166 6.17 12.73 6.44
CA SER A 166 7.17 11.88 7.10
C SER A 166 8.55 12.05 6.51
N VAL A 167 8.66 12.18 5.19
CA VAL A 167 9.94 12.43 4.50
C VAL A 167 10.50 13.79 4.90
N LYS A 168 9.65 14.83 4.90
CA LYS A 168 10.03 16.17 5.36
C LYS A 168 10.41 16.20 6.83
N MET A 169 9.70 15.46 7.68
CA MET A 169 10.01 15.35 9.10
C MET A 169 11.42 14.80 9.31
N VAL A 170 11.74 13.67 8.66
CA VAL A 170 13.08 13.08 8.71
C VAL A 170 14.13 14.07 8.19
N CYS A 171 13.89 14.67 7.03
CA CYS A 171 14.87 15.57 6.42
C CYS A 171 15.11 16.85 7.21
N ASN A 172 14.07 17.46 7.76
CA ASN A 172 14.23 18.62 8.64
C ASN A 172 15.10 18.26 9.84
N ALA A 173 14.89 17.11 10.49
CA ALA A 173 15.69 16.69 11.63
C ALA A 173 17.17 16.40 11.27
N VAL A 174 17.42 15.88 10.06
CA VAL A 174 18.77 15.66 9.53
C VAL A 174 19.47 16.98 9.24
N ASP A 175 18.78 17.93 8.60
CA ASP A 175 19.36 19.20 8.14
C ASP A 175 19.52 20.23 9.27
N GLU A 176 18.57 20.28 10.21
CA GLU A 176 18.55 21.22 11.35
C GLU A 176 19.39 20.72 12.54
N ALA A 177 20.11 19.61 12.38
CA ALA A 177 21.01 19.09 13.40
C ALA A 177 22.02 20.15 13.87
N PRO A 178 22.37 20.20 15.17
CA PRO A 178 23.30 21.19 15.70
C PRO A 178 24.63 21.27 14.96
N ASN A 179 25.22 22.46 14.93
CA ASN A 179 26.52 22.64 14.27
C ASN A 179 27.58 21.76 14.94
N GLY A 180 28.37 21.04 14.14
CA GLY A 180 29.34 20.05 14.61
C GLY A 180 28.80 18.63 14.77
N THR A 181 27.49 18.38 14.58
CA THR A 181 26.95 17.00 14.56
C THR A 181 27.46 16.25 13.32
N ASP A 182 28.10 15.09 13.56
CA ASP A 182 28.59 14.20 12.51
C ASP A 182 27.47 13.55 11.69
N VAL A 183 27.82 12.97 10.53
CA VAL A 183 26.85 12.36 9.59
C VAL A 183 25.92 11.37 10.31
N LEU A 184 26.46 10.45 11.11
CA LEU A 184 25.66 9.43 11.78
C LEU A 184 24.76 10.01 12.88
N GLY A 185 25.19 11.09 13.54
CA GLY A 185 24.39 11.83 14.51
C GLY A 185 23.23 12.56 13.85
N ARG A 186 23.43 13.11 12.65
CA ARG A 186 22.33 13.70 11.85
C ARG A 186 21.31 12.64 11.46
N ILE A 187 21.78 11.47 11.02
CA ILE A 187 20.89 10.33 10.73
C ILE A 187 20.11 9.91 11.97
N PHE A 188 20.77 9.82 13.12
CA PHE A 188 20.09 9.49 14.37
C PHE A 188 19.01 10.51 14.76
N ASN A 189 19.21 11.81 14.50
CA ASN A 189 18.14 12.81 14.68
C ASN A 189 16.93 12.51 13.77
N GLY A 190 17.17 12.07 12.54
CA GLY A 190 16.13 11.61 11.63
C GLY A 190 15.33 10.43 12.21
N VAL A 191 16.02 9.43 12.77
CA VAL A 191 15.39 8.27 13.45
C VAL A 191 14.53 8.74 14.62
N VAL A 192 15.08 9.56 15.51
CA VAL A 192 14.37 10.10 16.69
C VAL A 192 13.13 10.90 16.26
N SER A 193 13.22 11.64 15.16
CA SER A 193 12.10 12.43 14.67
C SER A 193 10.97 11.55 14.12
N TYR A 194 11.29 10.44 13.46
CA TYR A 194 10.30 9.54 12.86
C TYR A 194 9.68 8.58 13.88
N GLU A 195 10.52 7.91 14.68
CA GLU A 195 10.13 6.89 15.66
C GLU A 195 9.74 7.47 17.03
N GLY A 196 9.95 8.77 17.23
CA GLY A 196 9.87 9.42 18.53
C GLY A 196 11.07 9.15 19.42
N ASN A 197 11.23 9.96 20.47
CA ASN A 197 12.36 9.82 21.40
C ASN A 197 12.16 8.63 22.36
N GLN A 198 12.85 7.53 22.09
CA GLN A 198 12.78 6.30 22.88
C GLN A 198 14.04 6.08 23.73
N THR A 199 13.93 5.21 24.74
CA THR A 199 15.09 4.79 25.56
C THR A 199 16.07 3.95 24.75
N CYS A 200 15.56 3.11 23.85
CA CYS A 200 16.30 2.38 22.84
C CYS A 200 15.40 2.11 21.62
N TYR A 201 16.00 1.72 20.49
CA TYR A 201 15.29 1.38 19.24
C TYR A 201 15.48 -0.10 18.93
N ASP A 202 14.38 -0.83 18.70
CA ASP A 202 14.42 -2.23 18.31
C ASP A 202 14.63 -2.36 16.80
N ILE A 203 15.86 -2.66 16.41
CA ILE A 203 16.24 -2.79 15.01
C ILE A 203 15.64 -4.01 14.31
N ASN A 204 15.00 -4.92 15.04
CA ASN A 204 14.32 -6.09 14.48
C ASN A 204 12.82 -5.89 14.30
N GLU A 205 12.28 -4.72 14.65
CA GLU A 205 10.84 -4.43 14.55
C GLU A 205 10.30 -4.71 13.14
N TYR A 206 11.08 -4.35 12.12
CA TYR A 206 10.73 -4.50 10.71
C TYR A 206 11.12 -5.87 10.10
N ASN A 207 11.90 -6.71 10.80
CA ASN A 207 12.32 -8.02 10.31
C ASN A 207 11.16 -9.02 10.22
N SER A 208 10.05 -8.76 10.91
CA SER A 208 8.84 -9.59 10.87
C SER A 208 7.98 -9.38 9.62
N LEU A 209 8.32 -8.40 8.78
CA LEU A 209 7.54 -8.03 7.58
C LEU A 209 8.11 -8.65 6.29
N ASP A 210 9.25 -9.34 6.37
CA ASP A 210 10.03 -9.88 5.25
C ASP A 210 9.52 -11.24 4.73
N GLU A 211 8.57 -11.89 5.42
CA GLU A 211 8.05 -13.22 5.03
C GLU A 211 7.17 -13.23 3.75
N SER A 212 7.11 -12.13 2.99
CA SER A 212 6.28 -12.04 1.78
C SER A 212 7.00 -12.22 0.45
N ILE A 213 8.33 -12.44 0.43
CA ILE A 213 9.12 -12.30 -0.82
C ILE A 213 9.32 -13.61 -1.61
N GLU A 214 9.21 -14.81 -1.02
CA GLU A 214 9.67 -16.05 -1.71
C GLU A 214 8.61 -16.84 -2.52
N GLY A 215 7.38 -16.34 -2.70
CA GLY A 215 6.28 -17.10 -3.32
C GLY A 215 5.87 -16.75 -4.75
N TRP A 216 6.55 -15.84 -5.47
CA TRP A 216 5.85 -14.99 -6.46
C TRP A 216 6.43 -14.84 -7.88
N PRO A 217 6.80 -15.89 -8.64
CA PRO A 217 6.88 -15.78 -10.09
C PRO A 217 5.56 -16.23 -10.76
N TRP A 218 5.37 -15.76 -12.01
CA TRP A 218 4.43 -16.22 -13.05
C TRP A 218 3.15 -15.40 -13.27
N GLN A 219 3.17 -14.50 -14.28
CA GLN A 219 2.33 -14.48 -15.49
C GLN A 219 2.39 -13.09 -16.14
N ASP A 220 2.60 -13.01 -17.47
CA ASP A 220 2.54 -11.76 -18.27
C ASP A 220 1.17 -11.07 -18.13
N ILE A 221 1.04 -10.28 -17.08
CA ILE A 221 -0.26 -9.80 -16.59
C ILE A 221 -0.76 -8.68 -17.48
N LYS A 222 0.16 -7.96 -18.14
CA LYS A 222 -0.21 -6.92 -19.10
C LYS A 222 -0.93 -7.53 -20.31
N LEU A 223 -0.42 -8.63 -20.87
CA LEU A 223 -1.08 -9.31 -21.98
C LEU A 223 -2.42 -9.94 -21.55
N VAL A 224 -2.49 -10.49 -20.34
CA VAL A 224 -3.74 -11.05 -19.77
C VAL A 224 -4.78 -9.94 -19.59
N LEU A 225 -4.42 -8.80 -19.02
CA LEU A 225 -5.32 -7.66 -18.83
C LEU A 225 -5.76 -7.05 -20.17
N GLN A 226 -4.88 -6.96 -21.16
CA GLN A 226 -5.24 -6.49 -22.51
C GLN A 226 -6.27 -7.38 -23.20
N ARG A 227 -6.16 -8.71 -23.02
CA ARG A 227 -7.01 -9.68 -23.74
C ARG A 227 -8.29 -10.02 -22.99
N PHE A 228 -8.27 -9.99 -21.66
CA PHE A 228 -9.34 -10.54 -20.83
C PHE A 228 -9.78 -9.60 -19.69
N GLY A 229 -9.02 -8.55 -19.39
CA GLY A 229 -9.36 -7.56 -18.37
C GLY A 229 -10.46 -6.61 -18.84
N SER A 230 -11.40 -6.30 -17.94
CA SER A 230 -12.40 -5.26 -18.15
C SER A 230 -12.90 -4.73 -16.81
N ASN A 231 -13.35 -3.48 -16.79
CA ASN A 231 -13.91 -2.80 -15.62
C ASN A 231 -12.95 -2.73 -14.43
N ILE A 232 -11.68 -2.40 -14.68
CA ILE A 232 -10.64 -2.27 -13.65
C ILE A 232 -10.11 -0.84 -13.65
N ILE A 233 -9.99 -0.26 -12.46
CA ILE A 233 -9.33 1.02 -12.21
C ILE A 233 -8.05 0.72 -11.43
N PHE A 234 -6.91 1.04 -12.02
CA PHE A 234 -5.63 1.06 -11.31
C PHE A 234 -5.35 2.48 -10.82
N SER A 235 -5.51 2.73 -9.52
CA SER A 235 -5.16 4.03 -8.94
C SER A 235 -3.74 3.99 -8.37
N ASN A 236 -2.91 4.97 -8.70
CA ASN A 236 -1.51 5.02 -8.24
C ASN A 236 -1.09 6.44 -7.88
N GLY A 237 -0.57 6.60 -6.66
CA GLY A 237 0.12 7.81 -6.26
C GLY A 237 1.60 7.76 -6.67
N LEU A 238 2.12 8.76 -7.38
CA LEU A 238 3.50 8.74 -7.89
C LEU A 238 4.57 8.98 -6.80
N LYS A 239 4.18 9.29 -5.56
CA LYS A 239 5.09 9.28 -4.40
C LYS A 239 5.16 7.92 -3.73
N ASP A 240 4.18 7.05 -3.96
CA ASP A 240 4.22 5.67 -3.51
C ASP A 240 5.33 4.90 -4.24
N PRO A 241 6.32 4.33 -3.53
CA PRO A 241 7.36 3.51 -4.15
C PRO A 241 6.82 2.29 -4.90
N TYR A 242 5.65 1.76 -4.54
CA TYR A 242 5.03 0.66 -5.29
C TYR A 242 4.47 1.06 -6.65
N SER A 243 4.26 2.36 -6.91
CA SER A 243 3.75 2.84 -8.20
C SER A 243 4.68 2.53 -9.37
N SER A 244 5.98 2.30 -9.14
CA SER A 244 6.91 1.87 -10.20
C SER A 244 6.54 0.51 -10.79
N GLY A 245 5.86 -0.34 -10.03
CA GLY A 245 5.31 -1.61 -10.50
C GLY A 245 3.81 -1.54 -10.81
N GLY A 246 3.19 -0.37 -10.76
CA GLY A 246 1.76 -0.19 -11.02
C GLY A 246 1.42 0.00 -12.49
N VAL A 247 0.14 -0.11 -12.83
CA VAL A 247 -0.37 0.33 -14.14
C VAL A 247 -0.58 1.84 -14.08
N LEU A 248 0.20 2.58 -14.86
CA LEU A 248 0.22 4.05 -14.86
C LEU A 248 -0.44 4.68 -16.10
N GLU A 249 -0.84 3.86 -17.07
CA GLU A 249 -1.47 4.27 -18.32
C GLU A 249 -2.65 3.34 -18.63
N ASP A 250 -3.66 3.85 -19.33
CA ASP A 250 -4.81 3.06 -19.76
C ASP A 250 -4.36 1.88 -20.64
N ILE A 251 -4.85 0.69 -20.29
CA ILE A 251 -4.60 -0.54 -21.05
C ILE A 251 -5.69 -0.74 -22.11
N SER A 252 -6.93 -0.34 -21.78
CA SER A 252 -8.09 -0.35 -22.68
C SER A 252 -9.13 0.67 -22.22
N GLU A 253 -10.23 0.84 -22.97
CA GLU A 253 -11.34 1.74 -22.60
C GLU A 253 -11.99 1.42 -21.23
N SER A 254 -11.84 0.18 -20.73
CA SER A 254 -12.42 -0.25 -19.45
C SER A 254 -11.38 -0.73 -18.43
N VAL A 255 -10.10 -0.67 -18.78
CA VAL A 255 -8.97 -0.95 -17.88
C VAL A 255 -8.12 0.31 -17.85
N VAL A 256 -8.46 1.19 -16.92
CA VAL A 256 -7.98 2.58 -16.88
C VAL A 256 -7.01 2.80 -15.71
N ALA A 257 -6.11 3.76 -15.88
CA ALA A 257 -5.17 4.19 -14.86
C ALA A 257 -5.55 5.58 -14.33
N VAL A 258 -5.60 5.73 -13.01
CA VAL A 258 -5.82 7.01 -12.33
C VAL A 258 -4.56 7.34 -11.53
N THR A 259 -3.73 8.24 -12.04
CA THR A 259 -2.47 8.59 -11.40
C THR A 259 -2.51 9.97 -10.74
N THR A 260 -1.84 10.10 -9.59
CA THR A 260 -1.71 11.39 -8.89
C THR A 260 -0.28 11.70 -8.51
N ALA A 261 0.21 12.90 -8.86
CA ALA A 261 1.60 13.29 -8.65
C ALA A 261 2.03 13.30 -7.17
N ASN A 262 1.10 13.59 -6.26
CA ASN A 262 1.35 13.72 -4.83
C ASN A 262 0.76 12.56 -4.00
N GLY A 263 0.20 11.54 -4.67
CA GLY A 263 -0.37 10.40 -3.97
C GLY A 263 0.70 9.51 -3.35
N SER A 264 0.47 9.09 -2.11
CA SER A 264 1.21 8.02 -1.41
C SER A 264 0.37 6.74 -1.41
N HIS A 265 0.86 5.70 -0.72
CA HIS A 265 0.27 4.37 -0.75
C HIS A 265 -1.21 4.36 -0.32
N CYS A 266 -2.08 3.87 -1.21
CA CYS A 266 -3.51 3.63 -0.98
C CYS A 266 -4.37 4.80 -0.47
N LEU A 267 -3.96 6.06 -0.71
CA LEU A 267 -4.62 7.24 -0.14
C LEU A 267 -6.11 7.38 -0.51
N ASP A 268 -6.48 6.97 -1.72
CA ASP A 268 -7.81 7.09 -2.28
C ASP A 268 -8.87 6.21 -1.61
N ILE A 269 -8.45 5.08 -1.03
CA ILE A 269 -9.32 4.16 -0.30
C ILE A 269 -9.32 4.39 1.22
N LEU A 270 -8.46 5.29 1.71
CA LEU A 270 -8.55 5.77 3.08
C LEU A 270 -9.81 6.64 3.28
N TYR A 271 -10.13 6.89 4.54
CA TYR A 271 -11.19 7.79 4.94
C TYR A 271 -11.01 9.19 4.39
N ALA A 272 -12.13 9.79 4.00
CA ALA A 272 -12.19 11.22 3.75
C ALA A 272 -11.95 11.99 5.05
N LYS A 273 -11.04 12.95 4.99
CA LYS A 273 -10.77 13.95 6.03
C LYS A 273 -11.07 15.33 5.46
N GLU A 274 -11.47 16.26 6.33
CA GLU A 274 -11.69 17.67 5.92
C GLU A 274 -10.40 18.33 5.44
N THR A 275 -9.25 17.82 5.87
CA THR A 275 -7.91 18.29 5.49
C THR A 275 -7.39 17.64 4.20
N ASP A 276 -8.17 16.79 3.53
CA ASP A 276 -7.73 16.14 2.32
C ASP A 276 -7.49 17.16 1.20
N PRO A 277 -6.38 17.07 0.47
CA PRO A 277 -6.10 18.01 -0.59
C PRO A 277 -7.08 17.83 -1.76
N GLU A 278 -7.34 18.91 -2.49
CA GLU A 278 -8.30 18.91 -3.60
C GLU A 278 -8.00 17.84 -4.65
N TRP A 279 -6.71 17.58 -4.95
CA TRP A 279 -6.32 16.52 -5.88
C TRP A 279 -6.75 15.13 -5.42
N LEU A 280 -6.76 14.84 -4.11
CA LEU A 280 -7.19 13.56 -3.56
C LEU A 280 -8.71 13.42 -3.63
N ILE A 281 -9.41 14.53 -3.40
CA ILE A 281 -10.87 14.61 -3.56
C ILE A 281 -11.25 14.37 -5.03
N MET A 282 -10.54 15.01 -5.97
CA MET A 282 -10.75 14.83 -7.41
C MET A 282 -10.45 13.39 -7.86
N GLN A 283 -9.37 12.78 -7.38
CA GLN A 283 -9.05 11.38 -7.64
C GLN A 283 -10.21 10.48 -7.20
N ARG A 284 -10.66 10.61 -5.95
CA ARG A 284 -11.78 9.82 -5.43
C ARG A 284 -13.07 10.05 -6.19
N ASN A 285 -13.31 11.27 -6.67
CA ASN A 285 -14.48 11.58 -7.51
C ASN A 285 -14.38 10.93 -8.89
N THR A 286 -13.17 10.83 -9.45
CA THR A 286 -12.89 10.19 -10.74
C THR A 286 -13.15 8.68 -10.66
N GLU A 287 -12.63 8.03 -9.62
CA GLU A 287 -12.82 6.59 -9.36
C GLU A 287 -14.29 6.17 -9.22
N VAL A 288 -15.16 7.08 -8.79
CA VAL A 288 -16.59 6.83 -8.60
C VAL A 288 -17.45 7.46 -9.69
N SER A 289 -16.82 8.05 -10.72
CA SER A 289 -17.53 8.71 -11.81
C SER A 289 -18.09 7.70 -12.80
N ASP A 290 -19.23 8.03 -13.39
CA ASP A 290 -19.86 7.24 -14.46
C ASP A 290 -19.07 7.35 -15.79
N GLU A 291 -18.02 8.16 -15.84
CA GLU A 291 -17.15 8.34 -17.02
C GLU A 291 -16.17 7.18 -17.20
N ILE A 292 -15.92 6.41 -16.13
CA ILE A 292 -15.18 5.14 -16.22
C ILE A 292 -16.19 4.02 -16.49
N PRO A 293 -16.23 3.44 -17.69
CA PRO A 293 -17.26 2.49 -18.06
C PRO A 293 -17.09 1.18 -17.30
N VAL A 294 -17.87 1.01 -16.23
CA VAL A 294 -18.16 -0.31 -15.66
C VAL A 294 -19.23 -0.95 -16.55
N HIS A 295 -18.84 -1.84 -17.45
CA HIS A 295 -19.80 -2.61 -18.24
C HIS A 295 -20.75 -3.39 -17.32
N GLU A 296 -22.03 -3.02 -17.33
CA GLU A 296 -23.10 -3.88 -16.78
C GLU A 296 -23.09 -5.22 -17.53
N GLY A 297 -22.60 -6.26 -16.87
CA GLY A 297 -22.55 -7.62 -17.42
C GLY A 297 -23.94 -8.12 -17.83
N ASN A 298 -24.00 -8.69 -19.04
CA ASN A 298 -25.05 -9.57 -19.57
C ASN A 298 -26.51 -9.22 -19.26
N ARG A 299 -27.06 -8.22 -19.97
CA ARG A 299 -28.46 -8.29 -20.42
C ARG A 299 -28.47 -8.51 -21.93
N ASN A 300 -28.79 -9.74 -22.33
CA ASN A 300 -29.11 -10.11 -23.70
C ASN A 300 -30.28 -9.26 -24.20
N ASP A 301 -30.01 -8.13 -24.85
CA ASP A 301 -30.97 -7.57 -25.80
C ASP A 301 -30.30 -6.61 -26.80
N LYS A 302 -29.93 -7.14 -27.97
CA LYS A 302 -29.52 -6.34 -29.14
C LYS A 302 -30.66 -5.45 -29.69
N ARG A 303 -31.86 -5.48 -29.09
CA ARG A 303 -33.03 -4.72 -29.54
C ARG A 303 -33.26 -3.41 -28.78
N THR A 304 -32.65 -3.20 -27.60
CA THR A 304 -32.87 -1.99 -26.78
C THR A 304 -31.94 -0.80 -27.10
N ARG A 305 -30.91 -0.99 -27.94
CA ARG A 305 -30.00 0.12 -28.33
C ARG A 305 -30.68 1.23 -29.15
N LYS A 306 -31.87 1.00 -29.71
CA LYS A 306 -32.61 1.99 -30.51
C LYS A 306 -33.69 2.76 -29.74
N LEU A 307 -33.98 2.40 -28.48
CA LEU A 307 -35.03 3.04 -27.66
C LEU A 307 -34.50 3.89 -26.49
N LYS A 308 -33.21 3.81 -26.16
CA LYS A 308 -32.58 4.58 -25.06
C LYS A 308 -32.25 6.04 -25.38
N GLN A 309 -32.83 6.64 -26.44
CA GLN A 309 -32.62 8.06 -26.74
C GLN A 309 -33.67 8.97 -26.05
N ASN A 310 -34.78 8.41 -25.54
CA ASN A 310 -35.92 9.21 -25.04
C ASN A 310 -36.28 9.08 -23.55
N GLU A 311 -35.53 8.35 -22.72
CA GLU A 311 -35.82 8.26 -21.27
C GLU A 311 -34.66 8.74 -20.38
N LYS A 312 -34.14 9.93 -20.69
CA LYS A 312 -32.94 10.48 -20.02
C LYS A 312 -33.17 11.03 -18.60
N PHE A 313 -34.40 11.03 -18.07
CA PHE A 313 -34.70 11.71 -16.79
C PHE A 313 -34.97 10.80 -15.58
N ALA A 314 -35.43 9.55 -15.75
CA ALA A 314 -35.73 8.65 -14.62
C ALA A 314 -34.54 7.78 -14.14
N HIS A 315 -33.45 7.74 -14.91
CA HIS A 315 -32.24 6.96 -14.58
C HIS A 315 -31.23 7.77 -13.75
N LEU A 316 -31.19 9.09 -13.94
CA LEU A 316 -30.32 10.02 -13.20
C LEU A 316 -30.64 10.09 -11.71
N ASP A 317 -31.91 9.91 -11.30
CA ASP A 317 -32.29 9.96 -9.88
C ASP A 317 -31.96 8.67 -9.11
N ARG A 318 -31.97 7.51 -9.78
CA ARG A 318 -31.51 6.24 -9.17
C ARG A 318 -29.98 6.21 -9.00
N LEU A 319 -29.23 6.75 -9.96
CA LEU A 319 -27.78 6.87 -9.88
C LEU A 319 -27.34 7.91 -8.83
N ARG A 320 -28.04 9.05 -8.71
CA ARG A 320 -27.81 10.03 -7.62
C ARG A 320 -27.98 9.41 -6.23
N HIS A 321 -28.89 8.46 -6.07
CA HIS A 321 -29.14 7.78 -4.78
C HIS A 321 -28.08 6.72 -4.46
N SER A 322 -27.49 6.07 -5.47
CA SER A 322 -26.31 5.20 -5.32
C SER A 322 -25.01 5.99 -5.09
N ARG A 323 -24.91 7.19 -5.68
CA ARG A 323 -23.76 8.13 -5.57
C ARG A 323 -23.57 8.71 -4.17
N LYS A 324 -24.65 9.07 -3.46
CA LYS A 324 -24.58 9.42 -2.03
C LYS A 324 -24.17 8.24 -1.15
N LYS A 325 -24.42 7.00 -1.60
CA LYS A 325 -24.16 5.78 -0.82
C LYS A 325 -22.73 5.26 -0.97
N LEU A 326 -22.09 5.41 -2.14
CA LEU A 326 -20.68 5.03 -2.34
C LEU A 326 -19.70 5.95 -1.57
N LEU A 327 -20.03 7.25 -1.45
CA LEU A 327 -19.35 8.18 -0.52
C LEU A 327 -19.44 7.70 0.94
N GLN A 328 -20.54 7.05 1.32
CA GLN A 328 -20.78 6.54 2.67
C GLN A 328 -20.05 5.20 2.94
N VAL A 329 -19.74 4.42 1.90
CA VAL A 329 -18.91 3.19 2.00
C VAL A 329 -17.48 3.53 2.40
N LYS A 330 -16.87 4.55 1.77
CA LYS A 330 -15.54 5.05 2.16
C LYS A 330 -15.51 5.64 3.58
N GLN A 331 -16.67 5.97 4.18
CA GLN A 331 -16.80 6.53 5.53
C GLN A 331 -17.00 5.50 6.66
N THR A 332 -17.19 4.20 6.37
CA THR A 332 -17.69 3.22 7.36
C THR A 332 -16.71 2.06 7.71
N VAL A 333 -15.46 2.04 7.26
CA VAL A 333 -14.48 0.93 7.53
C VAL A 333 -13.92 0.98 8.98
N ARG A 334 -14.76 1.33 9.96
CA ARG A 334 -14.37 1.90 11.26
C ARG A 334 -13.99 0.75 12.19
N GLY A 335 -12.76 0.24 12.10
CA GLY A 335 -12.31 -0.74 13.10
C GLY A 335 -11.05 -1.59 12.90
N THR A 336 -10.34 -1.58 11.77
CA THR A 336 -9.28 -2.60 11.60
C THR A 336 -7.97 -2.23 10.90
N LEU A 337 -7.71 -0.95 10.60
CA LEU A 337 -6.34 -0.51 10.21
C LEU A 337 -5.44 -0.15 11.41
N TYR A 338 -5.96 -0.25 12.65
CA TYR A 338 -5.23 0.04 13.90
C TYR A 338 -5.25 -1.13 14.91
N ASN A 339 -5.35 -2.37 14.45
CA ASN A 339 -5.11 -3.54 15.30
C ASN A 339 -4.15 -4.51 14.59
N VAL A 340 -2.95 -4.01 14.31
CA VAL A 340 -1.75 -4.85 14.42
C VAL A 340 -1.47 -4.97 15.93
N PRO A 341 -1.38 -6.17 16.51
CA PRO A 341 -1.09 -6.30 17.93
C PRO A 341 0.32 -5.77 18.21
N GLY A 342 0.44 -4.61 18.86
CA GLY A 342 1.74 -4.05 19.22
C GLY A 342 1.74 -2.62 19.77
N MET A 343 0.83 -1.74 19.33
CA MET A 343 0.84 -0.33 19.77
C MET A 343 -0.21 -0.05 20.86
N LYS A 344 0.22 -0.08 22.13
CA LYS A 344 -0.50 0.60 23.22
C LYS A 344 -0.08 2.06 23.23
N ILE A 345 -0.90 2.94 22.66
CA ILE A 345 -0.76 4.38 22.91
C ILE A 345 -1.59 4.69 24.16
N GLY A 346 -0.89 4.99 25.25
CA GLY A 346 -1.46 5.45 26.51
C GLY A 346 -2.17 6.79 26.35
N LYS A 347 -3.18 7.01 27.20
CA LYS A 347 -4.03 8.22 27.27
C LYS A 347 -3.26 9.52 27.38
#